data_AF-A7NGE8-F1
#
_entry.id   AF-A7NGE8-F1
#
_cell.length_a   1.000
_cell.length_b   1.000
_cell.length_c   1.000
_cell.angle_alpha   90.00
_cell.angle_beta   90.00
_cell.angle_gamma   90.00
#
_symmetry.space_group_name_H-M   'P 1'
#
loop_
_entity.id
_entity.type
_entity.pdbx_description
1 polymer ?
#
loop_
_entity_poly.entity_id
_entity_poly.type
_entity_poly.pdbx_seq_one_letter_code
_entity_poly.pdbx_strand_id
1 'polypeptide(L)'
;MFERSRVTILLALLALTLSAPACGTSSSPQPAQEETAQSVQATEPPANSSSASGTDPNAVVSCSQILPPDELKNLLINLTPTLTENSYPGGTSCLWSYVNAAGQSSTFFLQVDFSPNAVSLWESTRQSELSNEPSDIVVISIDGLADESYVWSSKTTGLSVVYARIGDKTLIMRYVPQDVIYMANESGIIDMAQRIFERMSGG
;
A
#
# COMPACT_ATOMS: atom_id res chain seq x y z
N MET A 1 -52.61 -8.51 -20.71
CA MET A 1 -52.90 -9.96 -20.62
C MET A 1 -51.63 -10.65 -20.17
N PHE A 2 -51.75 -11.51 -19.14
CA PHE A 2 -50.86 -12.53 -18.54
C PHE A 2 -49.49 -12.80 -19.20
N GLU A 3 -48.38 -13.07 -18.49
CA GLU A 3 -48.11 -14.07 -17.43
C GLU A 3 -46.91 -13.58 -16.55
N ARG A 4 -46.82 -13.67 -15.21
CA ARG A 4 -46.89 -14.77 -14.22
C ARG A 4 -45.86 -15.91 -14.42
N SER A 5 -44.67 -15.77 -13.81
CA SER A 5 -43.82 -16.89 -13.35
C SER A 5 -43.24 -16.53 -11.98
N ARG A 6 -43.89 -16.95 -10.89
CA ARG A 6 -43.66 -18.19 -10.11
C ARG A 6 -42.28 -18.26 -9.44
N VAL A 7 -42.25 -17.60 -8.28
CA VAL A 7 -41.52 -17.93 -7.04
C VAL A 7 -41.31 -19.44 -6.90
N THR A 8 -40.06 -19.87 -6.70
CA THR A 8 -39.75 -21.15 -6.08
C THR A 8 -38.69 -20.92 -5.00
N ILE A 9 -39.16 -20.88 -3.76
CA ILE A 9 -38.36 -20.94 -2.53
C ILE A 9 -38.04 -22.41 -2.30
N LEU A 10 -36.78 -22.75 -2.03
CA LEU A 10 -36.42 -24.01 -1.39
C LEU A 10 -35.30 -23.78 -0.37
N LEU A 11 -35.75 -23.67 0.88
CA LEU A 11 -35.00 -23.85 2.11
C LEU A 11 -34.46 -25.29 2.16
N ALA A 12 -33.19 -25.46 2.53
CA ALA A 12 -32.73 -26.68 3.19
C ALA A 12 -31.72 -26.31 4.28
N LEU A 13 -32.19 -26.40 5.53
CA LEU A 13 -31.40 -26.49 6.75
C LEU A 13 -30.65 -27.84 6.82
N LEU A 14 -29.70 -27.90 7.77
CA LEU A 14 -28.99 -29.04 8.40
C LEU A 14 -27.50 -29.08 8.03
N ALA A 15 -26.55 -29.20 8.95
CA ALA A 15 -26.61 -29.43 10.40
C ALA A 15 -25.30 -28.96 11.06
N LEU A 16 -25.42 -28.44 12.28
CA LEU A 16 -24.32 -28.28 13.22
C LEU A 16 -23.73 -29.65 13.58
N THR A 17 -22.40 -29.76 13.59
CA THR A 17 -21.70 -30.77 14.38
C THR A 17 -20.77 -30.07 15.37
N LEU A 18 -21.09 -30.24 16.65
CA LEU A 18 -20.37 -29.78 17.83
C LEU A 18 -19.31 -30.82 18.25
N SER A 19 -18.35 -30.35 19.06
CA SER A 19 -17.52 -31.06 20.07
C SER A 19 -16.39 -31.97 19.55
N ALA A 20 -15.16 -31.93 20.09
CA ALA A 20 -14.78 -31.87 21.51
C ALA A 20 -13.37 -31.27 21.78
N PRO A 21 -13.09 -30.75 22.99
CA PRO A 21 -11.74 -30.42 23.46
C PRO A 21 -11.12 -31.61 24.22
N ALA A 22 -9.85 -31.93 23.96
CA ALA A 22 -9.09 -32.85 24.80
C ALA A 22 -7.93 -32.10 25.46
N CYS A 23 -8.17 -31.67 26.71
CA CYS A 23 -7.12 -31.42 27.69
C CYS A 23 -6.57 -32.78 28.14
N GLY A 24 -5.25 -32.93 28.06
CA GLY A 24 -4.52 -34.05 28.67
C GLY A 24 -3.36 -33.50 29.48
N THR A 25 -3.60 -33.25 30.76
CA THR A 25 -2.58 -33.07 31.79
C THR A 25 -2.26 -34.44 32.40
N SER A 26 -0.99 -34.83 32.47
CA SER A 26 -0.52 -35.81 33.44
C SER A 26 0.99 -35.73 33.66
N SER A 27 1.35 -36.06 34.89
CA SER A 27 2.44 -35.53 35.68
C SER A 27 3.80 -36.25 35.52
N SER A 28 4.82 -35.50 35.92
CA SER A 28 6.22 -35.84 36.24
C SER A 28 6.44 -37.19 36.98
N PRO A 29 7.65 -37.76 36.93
CA PRO A 29 8.65 -37.38 37.94
C PRO A 29 10.10 -37.21 37.42
N GLN A 30 10.76 -36.17 37.94
CA GLN A 30 12.22 -35.95 37.98
C GLN A 30 12.92 -37.04 38.84
N PRO A 31 14.25 -37.28 38.70
CA PRO A 31 15.22 -36.37 39.32
C PRO A 31 16.58 -36.17 38.59
N ALA A 32 17.15 -34.99 38.86
CA ALA A 32 18.57 -34.65 38.99
C ALA A 32 19.53 -34.73 37.79
N GLN A 33 20.00 -33.57 37.31
CA GLN A 33 21.37 -33.09 37.59
C GLN A 33 21.54 -31.65 37.12
N GLU A 34 22.14 -30.83 37.98
CA GLU A 34 22.72 -29.53 37.66
C GLU A 34 23.80 -29.69 36.59
N GLU A 35 23.69 -28.92 35.51
CA GLU A 35 24.87 -28.37 34.85
C GLU A 35 24.54 -26.97 34.31
N THR A 36 25.34 -26.02 34.76
CA THR A 36 25.19 -24.58 34.54
C THR A 36 25.40 -24.25 33.05
N ALA A 37 24.31 -24.10 32.29
CA ALA A 37 24.37 -23.57 30.93
C ALA A 37 24.33 -22.04 30.97
N GLN A 38 25.52 -21.47 30.76
CA GLN A 38 25.85 -20.08 30.57
C GLN A 38 24.91 -19.40 29.56
N SER A 39 24.11 -18.43 30.04
CA SER A 39 23.30 -17.54 29.21
C SER A 39 24.24 -16.64 28.40
N VAL A 40 24.48 -17.00 27.14
CA VAL A 40 25.14 -16.12 26.17
C VAL A 40 24.06 -15.21 25.60
N GLN A 41 23.97 -14.03 26.20
CA GLN A 41 23.20 -12.88 25.80
C GLN A 41 23.51 -12.57 24.32
N ALA A 42 22.56 -12.88 23.43
CA ALA A 42 22.60 -12.41 22.05
C ALA A 42 22.59 -10.88 22.10
N THR A 43 23.75 -10.28 21.83
CA THR A 43 23.88 -8.83 21.68
C THR A 43 23.26 -8.48 20.35
N GLU A 44 21.98 -8.12 20.41
CA GLU A 44 21.27 -7.47 19.31
C GLU A 44 22.06 -6.18 18.96
N PRO A 45 22.46 -5.97 17.70
CA PRO A 45 23.03 -4.69 17.32
C PRO A 45 21.96 -3.63 17.57
N PRO A 46 22.32 -2.43 18.07
CA PRO A 46 21.31 -1.41 18.35
C PRO A 46 20.56 -1.14 17.04
N ALA A 47 19.25 -1.36 17.08
CA ALA A 47 18.36 -0.78 16.08
C ALA A 47 18.75 0.68 15.98
N ASN A 48 19.23 1.08 14.79
CA ASN A 48 19.31 2.48 14.40
C ASN A 48 17.90 3.02 14.52
N SER A 49 17.58 3.49 15.72
CA SER A 49 16.49 4.43 15.96
C SER A 49 17.00 5.71 15.34
N SER A 50 16.97 5.77 14.01
CA SER A 50 17.04 7.03 13.30
C SER A 50 15.90 7.83 13.88
N SER A 51 16.27 8.78 14.75
CA SER A 51 15.39 9.76 15.32
C SER A 51 14.44 10.20 14.22
N ALA A 52 13.16 9.94 14.40
CA ALA A 52 12.14 10.53 13.56
C ALA A 52 12.35 12.05 13.67
N SER A 53 13.03 12.63 12.67
CA SER A 53 12.89 14.04 12.37
C SER A 53 11.40 14.22 12.18
N GLY A 54 10.73 14.68 13.24
CA GLY A 54 9.28 14.70 13.31
C GLY A 54 8.77 15.58 12.18
N THR A 55 8.25 14.96 11.13
CA THR A 55 7.52 15.68 10.10
C THR A 55 6.37 16.38 10.82
N ASP A 56 6.28 17.71 10.68
CA ASP A 56 5.16 18.45 11.28
C ASP A 56 3.86 17.89 10.70
N PRO A 57 2.97 17.29 11.52
CA PRO A 57 1.75 16.66 11.04
C PRO A 57 0.76 17.67 10.45
N ASN A 58 1.01 18.98 10.60
CA ASN A 58 0.22 20.04 10.00
C ASN A 58 0.88 20.68 8.76
N ALA A 59 2.08 20.23 8.38
CA ALA A 59 2.73 20.72 7.17
C ALA A 59 1.85 20.41 5.96
N VAL A 60 1.77 21.38 5.05
CA VAL A 60 1.10 21.23 3.76
C VAL A 60 2.19 21.13 2.71
N VAL A 61 2.22 20.02 1.97
CA VAL A 61 3.17 19.80 0.87
C VAL A 61 2.41 19.88 -0.45
N SER A 62 2.92 20.61 -1.43
CA SER A 62 2.29 20.71 -2.75
C SER A 62 2.69 19.57 -3.68
N CYS A 63 1.89 19.35 -4.73
CA CYS A 63 2.22 18.38 -5.77
C CYS A 63 3.55 18.71 -6.46
N SER A 64 3.87 19.99 -6.65
CA SER A 64 5.14 20.44 -7.22
C SER A 64 6.35 20.24 -6.31
N GLN A 65 6.15 20.14 -4.99
CA GLN A 65 7.20 19.79 -4.03
C GLN A 65 7.45 18.29 -4.02
N ILE A 66 6.39 17.47 -4.05
CA ILE A 66 6.51 16.01 -4.07
C ILE A 66 7.03 15.50 -5.41
N LEU A 67 6.52 16.05 -6.51
CA LEU A 67 6.94 15.71 -7.85
C LEU A 67 7.21 16.98 -8.67
N PRO A 68 8.48 17.44 -8.70
CA PRO A 68 8.86 18.65 -9.42
C PRO A 68 8.50 18.59 -10.90
N PRO A 69 8.15 19.73 -11.54
CA PRO A 69 7.74 19.76 -12.95
C PRO A 69 8.74 19.13 -13.92
N ASP A 70 10.05 19.27 -13.67
CA ASP A 70 11.09 18.67 -14.51
C ASP A 70 11.10 17.14 -14.41
N GLU A 71 10.84 16.59 -13.22
CA GLU A 71 10.72 15.15 -13.01
C GLU A 71 9.42 14.61 -13.62
N LEU A 72 8.31 15.33 -13.46
CA LEU A 72 7.03 15.01 -14.11
C LEU A 72 7.18 14.96 -15.64
N LYS A 73 7.91 15.90 -16.24
CA LYS A 73 8.18 15.92 -17.69
C LYS A 73 8.95 14.69 -18.15
N ASN A 74 9.86 14.18 -17.32
CA ASN A 74 10.62 12.97 -17.58
C ASN A 74 9.79 11.70 -17.34
N LEU A 75 8.79 11.74 -16.45
CA LEU A 75 7.88 10.63 -16.23
C LEU A 75 6.85 10.49 -17.36
N LEU A 76 6.28 11.63 -17.80
CA LEU A 76 5.21 11.71 -18.78
C LEU A 76 5.74 12.25 -20.11
N ILE A 77 6.72 11.56 -20.69
CA ILE A 77 7.45 12.01 -21.89
C ILE A 77 6.48 12.22 -23.06
N ASN A 78 6.56 13.40 -23.69
CA ASN A 78 5.70 13.81 -24.81
C ASN A 78 4.20 13.91 -24.47
N LEU A 79 3.84 13.96 -23.19
CA LEU A 79 2.49 14.19 -22.72
C LEU A 79 2.36 15.61 -22.16
N THR A 80 1.14 16.14 -22.19
CA THR A 80 0.83 17.48 -21.65
C THR A 80 -0.19 17.33 -20.53
N PRO A 81 0.25 17.01 -19.30
CA PRO A 81 -0.66 16.79 -18.18
C PRO A 81 -1.27 18.09 -17.64
N THR A 82 -2.54 18.00 -17.23
CA THR A 82 -3.20 19.02 -16.41
C THR A 82 -3.31 18.50 -14.98
N LEU A 83 -2.82 19.28 -14.02
CA LEU A 83 -2.84 18.93 -12.59
C LEU A 83 -4.15 19.36 -11.93
N THR A 84 -4.79 18.43 -11.23
CA THR A 84 -5.75 18.72 -10.16
C THR A 84 -5.09 18.38 -8.83
N GLU A 85 -4.90 19.40 -7.99
CA GLU A 85 -4.23 19.28 -6.69
C GLU A 85 -5.24 19.49 -5.55
N ASN A 86 -5.14 18.64 -4.53
CA ASN A 86 -5.86 18.79 -3.28
C ASN A 86 -4.88 18.59 -2.11
N SER A 87 -4.31 19.71 -1.64
CA SER A 87 -3.34 19.74 -0.55
C SER A 87 -4.03 20.08 0.77
N TYR A 88 -3.64 19.38 1.84
CA TYR A 88 -4.26 19.49 3.17
C TYR A 88 -3.18 19.35 4.26
N PRO A 89 -3.46 19.76 5.51
CA PRO A 89 -2.52 19.54 6.61
C PRO A 89 -2.21 18.05 6.75
N GLY A 90 -0.94 17.70 6.66
CA GLY A 90 -0.47 16.32 6.74
C GLY A 90 -0.42 15.57 5.42
N GLY A 91 -0.70 16.17 4.27
CA GLY A 91 -0.63 15.43 3.00
C GLY A 91 -1.08 16.19 1.74
N THR A 92 -1.07 15.46 0.62
CA THR A 92 -1.60 15.97 -0.65
C THR A 92 -2.04 14.84 -1.57
N SER A 93 -2.97 15.16 -2.46
CA SER A 93 -3.40 14.30 -3.56
C SER A 93 -3.23 15.05 -4.89
N CYS A 94 -2.58 14.39 -5.83
CA CYS A 94 -2.21 14.90 -7.14
C CYS A 94 -2.81 14.01 -8.22
N LEU A 95 -3.60 14.59 -9.12
CA LEU A 95 -4.12 13.91 -10.30
C LEU A 95 -3.68 14.66 -11.56
N TRP A 96 -2.74 14.08 -12.29
CA TRP A 96 -2.35 14.56 -13.61
C TRP A 96 -3.18 13.84 -14.68
N SER A 97 -4.04 14.59 -15.37
CA SER A 97 -4.85 14.08 -16.48
C SER A 97 -4.21 14.45 -17.81
N TYR A 98 -4.14 13.51 -18.75
CA TYR A 98 -3.52 13.72 -20.06
C TYR A 98 -4.18 12.84 -21.14
N VAL A 99 -3.81 13.08 -22.40
CA VAL A 99 -4.15 12.22 -23.54
C VAL A 99 -2.91 11.41 -23.89
N ASN A 100 -3.01 10.08 -23.87
CA ASN A 100 -1.89 9.19 -24.16
C ASN A 100 -1.60 9.09 -25.67
N ALA A 101 -0.56 8.34 -26.05
CA ALA A 101 -0.17 8.15 -27.45
C ALA A 101 -1.26 7.49 -28.32
N ALA A 102 -2.19 6.75 -27.71
CA ALA A 102 -3.34 6.15 -28.37
C ALA A 102 -4.52 7.12 -28.54
N GLY A 103 -4.39 8.38 -28.11
CA GLY A 103 -5.45 9.38 -28.16
C GLY A 103 -6.52 9.20 -27.08
N GLN A 104 -6.25 8.40 -26.05
CA GLN A 104 -7.19 8.10 -24.96
C GLN A 104 -6.91 8.98 -23.74
N SER A 105 -7.96 9.34 -23.01
CA SER A 105 -7.80 9.98 -21.70
C SER A 105 -7.16 9.01 -20.73
N SER A 106 -6.12 9.46 -20.04
CA SER A 106 -5.36 8.69 -19.05
C SER A 106 -5.01 9.58 -17.86
N THR A 107 -4.60 8.96 -16.76
CA THR A 107 -4.25 9.66 -15.53
C THR A 107 -2.99 9.11 -14.89
N PHE A 108 -2.29 9.97 -14.19
CA PHE A 108 -1.31 9.61 -13.18
C PHE A 108 -1.79 10.19 -11.85
N PHE A 109 -1.99 9.31 -10.87
CA PHE A 109 -2.41 9.68 -9.54
C PHE A 109 -1.29 9.41 -8.54
N LEU A 110 -1.07 10.37 -7.65
CA LEU A 110 -0.18 10.26 -6.51
C LEU A 110 -0.87 10.83 -5.29
N GLN A 111 -0.83 10.12 -4.17
CA GLN A 111 -1.26 10.62 -2.88
C GLN A 111 -0.20 10.31 -1.83
N VAL A 112 0.06 11.30 -0.99
CA VAL A 112 0.90 11.16 0.19
C VAL A 112 0.16 11.64 1.42
N ASP A 113 0.37 10.96 2.54
CA ASP A 113 -0.22 11.32 3.82
C ASP A 113 0.76 10.93 4.94
N PHE A 114 0.97 11.86 5.86
CA PHE A 114 1.79 11.77 7.07
C PHE A 114 1.08 12.40 8.28
N SER A 115 -0.24 12.57 8.18
CA SER A 115 -1.10 12.95 9.30
C SER A 115 -1.21 11.81 10.33
N PRO A 116 -1.69 12.08 11.55
CA PRO A 116 -1.86 11.05 12.58
C PRO A 116 -2.74 9.85 12.17
N ASN A 117 -3.60 10.02 11.16
CA ASN A 117 -4.49 8.98 10.66
C ASN A 117 -4.05 8.36 9.33
N ALA A 118 -2.89 8.76 8.79
CA ALA A 118 -2.39 8.36 7.48
C ALA A 118 -2.43 6.84 7.29
N VAL A 119 -1.86 6.10 8.24
CA VAL A 119 -1.78 4.63 8.19
C VAL A 119 -3.15 3.97 8.16
N SER A 120 -4.08 4.42 9.01
CA SER A 120 -5.44 3.86 9.05
C SER A 120 -6.22 4.12 7.75
N LEU A 121 -6.09 5.34 7.20
CA LEU A 121 -6.72 5.70 5.93
C LEU A 121 -6.11 4.92 4.76
N TRP A 122 -4.80 4.83 4.72
CA TRP A 122 -4.06 4.05 3.72
C TRP A 122 -4.47 2.58 3.73
N GLU A 123 -4.53 1.96 4.91
CA GLU A 123 -4.87 0.54 5.05
C GLU A 123 -6.32 0.27 4.64
N SER A 124 -7.26 1.11 5.09
CA SER A 124 -8.66 0.98 4.70
C SER A 124 -8.88 1.20 3.19
N THR A 125 -8.14 2.14 2.59
CA THR A 125 -8.20 2.39 1.14
C THR A 125 -7.66 1.19 0.37
N ARG A 126 -6.50 0.65 0.77
CA ARG A 126 -5.88 -0.55 0.19
C ARG A 126 -6.82 -1.75 0.25
N GLN A 127 -7.37 -2.04 1.42
CA GLN A 127 -8.30 -3.16 1.61
C GLN A 127 -9.56 -3.00 0.74
N SER A 128 -10.11 -1.79 0.69
CA SER A 128 -11.26 -1.47 -0.16
C SER A 128 -10.95 -1.73 -1.63
N GLU A 129 -9.81 -1.26 -2.14
CA GLU A 129 -9.43 -1.49 -3.54
C GLU A 129 -9.19 -2.96 -3.85
N LEU A 130 -8.45 -3.67 -3.01
CA LEU A 130 -8.23 -5.11 -3.19
C LEU A 130 -9.54 -5.91 -3.13
N SER A 131 -10.53 -5.47 -2.35
CA SER A 131 -11.85 -6.12 -2.31
C SER A 131 -12.66 -5.96 -3.61
N ASN A 132 -12.33 -4.95 -4.42
CA ASN A 132 -12.94 -4.70 -5.72
C ASN A 132 -12.19 -5.39 -6.88
N GLU A 133 -11.08 -6.06 -6.58
CA GLU A 133 -10.32 -6.80 -7.58
C GLU A 133 -10.83 -8.25 -7.71
N PRO A 134 -10.69 -8.86 -8.90
CA PRO A 134 -10.90 -10.29 -9.07
C PRO A 134 -10.00 -11.13 -8.15
N SER A 135 -10.50 -12.29 -7.69
CA SER A 135 -9.79 -13.15 -6.72
C SER A 135 -8.47 -13.75 -7.22
N ASP A 136 -8.23 -13.69 -8.54
CA ASP A 136 -7.01 -14.19 -9.19
C ASP A 136 -5.97 -13.08 -9.42
N ILE A 137 -6.09 -11.95 -8.71
CA ILE A 137 -5.09 -10.89 -8.74
C ILE A 137 -3.81 -11.31 -8.04
N VAL A 138 -2.67 -10.85 -8.56
CA VAL A 138 -1.36 -11.05 -7.96
C VAL A 138 -0.93 -9.75 -7.32
N VAL A 139 -0.75 -9.79 -6.00
CA VAL A 139 -0.19 -8.69 -5.21
C VAL A 139 1.22 -9.09 -4.83
N ILE A 140 2.18 -8.22 -5.12
CA ILE A 140 3.59 -8.42 -4.80
C ILE A 140 4.05 -7.37 -3.78
N SER A 141 5.07 -7.72 -3.00
CA SER A 141 5.87 -6.76 -2.24
C SER A 141 7.21 -6.63 -2.94
N ILE A 142 7.75 -5.42 -3.02
CA ILE A 142 9.04 -5.14 -3.64
C ILE A 142 10.06 -4.91 -2.52
N ASP A 143 11.14 -5.70 -2.52
CA ASP A 143 12.20 -5.53 -1.53
C ASP A 143 12.89 -4.16 -1.66
N GLY A 144 13.16 -3.51 -0.54
CA GLY A 144 13.74 -2.16 -0.50
C GLY A 144 12.81 -1.00 -0.89
N LEU A 145 11.53 -1.27 -1.19
CA LEU A 145 10.56 -0.21 -1.51
C LEU A 145 10.14 0.60 -0.27
N ALA A 146 9.77 -0.08 0.81
CA ALA A 146 9.27 0.53 2.05
C ALA A 146 9.24 -0.51 3.19
N ASP A 147 8.88 -0.08 4.42
CA ASP A 147 8.67 -1.01 5.55
C ASP A 147 7.51 -1.98 5.25
N GLU A 148 6.48 -1.47 4.58
CA GLU A 148 5.35 -2.24 4.10
C GLU A 148 4.96 -1.76 2.70
N SER A 149 4.79 -2.70 1.76
CA SER A 149 4.43 -2.36 0.39
C SER A 149 3.53 -3.40 -0.29
N TYR A 150 2.67 -2.93 -1.19
CA TYR A 150 1.78 -3.74 -2.00
C TYR A 150 1.71 -3.14 -3.41
N VAL A 151 2.08 -3.94 -4.40
CA VAL A 151 2.06 -3.56 -5.80
C VAL A 151 1.25 -4.58 -6.59
N TRP A 152 0.38 -4.11 -7.47
CA TRP A 152 -0.37 -4.98 -8.37
C TRP A 152 -0.74 -4.26 -9.67
N SER A 153 -1.16 -5.05 -10.65
CA SER A 153 -1.85 -4.53 -11.84
C SER A 153 -3.35 -4.73 -11.65
N SER A 154 -4.09 -3.63 -11.50
CA SER A 154 -5.54 -3.65 -11.34
C SER A 154 -6.19 -4.23 -12.58
N LYS A 155 -7.00 -5.28 -12.42
CA LYS A 155 -7.78 -5.85 -13.52
C LYS A 155 -9.05 -5.05 -13.79
N THR A 156 -9.54 -4.35 -12.78
CA THR A 156 -10.73 -3.49 -12.86
C THR A 156 -10.44 -2.19 -13.61
N THR A 157 -9.29 -1.56 -13.36
CA THR A 157 -8.96 -0.23 -13.92
C THR A 157 -7.90 -0.28 -15.02
N GLY A 158 -7.12 -1.36 -15.11
CA GLY A 158 -5.97 -1.45 -16.00
C GLY A 158 -4.75 -0.64 -15.56
N LEU A 159 -4.77 -0.07 -14.35
CA LEU A 159 -3.68 0.70 -13.77
C LEU A 159 -2.70 -0.20 -13.01
N SER A 160 -1.42 0.14 -13.02
CA SER A 160 -0.51 -0.31 -11.96
C SER A 160 -0.77 0.51 -10.71
N VAL A 161 -0.86 -0.17 -9.58
CA VAL A 161 -1.18 0.40 -8.28
C VAL A 161 -0.05 0.06 -7.32
N VAL A 162 0.44 1.07 -6.63
CA VAL A 162 1.52 0.98 -5.63
C VAL A 162 1.04 1.59 -4.33
N TYR A 163 1.08 0.81 -3.27
CA TYR A 163 0.89 1.25 -1.89
C TYR A 163 2.20 1.02 -1.15
N ALA A 164 2.74 2.05 -0.51
CA ALA A 164 3.98 1.98 0.25
C ALA A 164 3.87 2.77 1.55
N ARG A 165 4.56 2.31 2.60
CA ARG A 165 4.57 2.92 3.91
C ARG A 165 5.96 2.85 4.56
N ILE A 166 6.44 4.00 5.05
CA ILE A 166 7.65 4.10 5.88
C ILE A 166 7.28 4.82 7.17
N GLY A 167 7.35 4.12 8.31
CA GLY A 167 6.91 4.65 9.60
C GLY A 167 5.43 5.08 9.60
N ASP A 168 5.18 6.38 9.74
CA ASP A 168 3.87 7.05 9.72
C ASP A 168 3.53 7.70 8.37
N LYS A 169 4.44 7.65 7.40
CA LYS A 169 4.27 8.21 6.05
C LYS A 169 3.74 7.15 5.11
N THR A 170 2.79 7.55 4.27
CA THR A 170 2.13 6.67 3.30
C THR A 170 2.17 7.26 1.91
N LEU A 171 2.28 6.40 0.92
CA LEU A 171 2.30 6.72 -0.50
C LEU A 171 1.35 5.79 -1.25
N ILE A 172 0.54 6.38 -2.13
CA ILE A 172 -0.28 5.66 -3.09
C ILE A 172 -0.01 6.22 -4.48
N MET A 173 0.33 5.36 -5.44
CA MET A 173 0.48 5.73 -6.85
C MET A 173 -0.41 4.87 -7.73
N ARG A 174 -1.07 5.47 -8.73
CA ARG A 174 -1.84 4.76 -9.75
C ARG A 174 -1.50 5.32 -11.13
N TYR A 175 -1.08 4.48 -12.06
CA TYR A 175 -0.62 4.91 -13.38
C TYR A 175 -0.79 3.82 -14.43
N VAL A 176 -0.78 4.22 -15.69
CA VAL A 176 -0.66 3.30 -16.83
C VAL A 176 0.83 3.01 -17.07
N PRO A 177 1.30 1.75 -16.96
CA PRO A 177 2.73 1.43 -17.11
C PRO A 177 3.34 1.83 -18.46
N GLN A 178 2.53 1.85 -19.51
CA GLN A 178 2.96 2.24 -20.85
C GLN A 178 3.16 3.75 -21.01
N ASP A 179 2.48 4.54 -20.18
CA ASP A 179 2.59 6.00 -20.18
C ASP A 179 3.73 6.47 -19.25
N VAL A 180 4.05 5.68 -18.21
CA VAL A 180 5.09 5.99 -17.20
C VAL A 180 6.20 4.94 -17.24
N ILE A 181 6.92 4.87 -18.36
CA ILE A 181 7.93 3.82 -18.64
C ILE A 181 9.01 3.74 -17.56
N TYR A 182 9.38 4.87 -16.96
CA TYR A 182 10.34 4.92 -15.86
C TYR A 182 9.97 3.97 -14.72
N MET A 183 8.67 3.89 -14.39
CA MET A 183 8.13 3.08 -13.30
C MET A 183 7.62 1.71 -13.79
N ALA A 184 7.89 1.31 -15.04
CA ALA A 184 7.42 0.03 -15.57
C ALA A 184 8.12 -1.20 -14.95
N ASN A 185 9.12 -1.00 -14.09
CA ASN A 185 9.84 -2.04 -13.38
C ASN A 185 10.06 -1.67 -11.91
N GLU A 186 10.45 -2.66 -11.10
CA GLU A 186 10.62 -2.53 -9.66
C GLU A 186 11.63 -1.43 -9.28
N SER A 187 12.78 -1.35 -9.94
CA SER A 187 13.81 -0.36 -9.64
C SER A 187 13.31 1.08 -9.83
N GLY A 188 12.54 1.33 -10.88
CA GLY A 188 11.94 2.65 -11.12
C GLY A 188 10.87 3.02 -10.09
N ILE A 189 10.08 2.04 -9.62
CA ILE A 189 9.10 2.25 -8.54
C ILE A 189 9.83 2.58 -7.23
N ILE A 190 10.89 1.84 -6.89
CA ILE A 190 11.70 2.08 -5.69
C ILE A 190 12.30 3.48 -5.69
N ASP A 191 13.01 3.86 -6.76
CA ASP A 191 13.67 5.18 -6.83
C ASP A 191 12.64 6.32 -6.74
N MET A 192 11.51 6.21 -7.45
CA MET A 192 10.45 7.22 -7.37
C MET A 192 9.88 7.34 -5.96
N ALA A 193 9.53 6.22 -5.33
CA ALA A 193 8.98 6.21 -3.98
C ALA A 193 9.96 6.80 -2.95
N GLN A 194 11.24 6.41 -3.02
CA GLN A 194 12.28 6.91 -2.11
C GLN A 194 12.41 8.44 -2.19
N ARG A 195 12.49 9.01 -3.40
CA ARG A 195 12.54 10.47 -3.59
C ARG A 195 11.31 11.18 -3.02
N ILE A 196 10.13 10.58 -3.18
CA ILE A 196 8.89 11.13 -2.61
C ILE A 196 8.94 11.09 -1.07
N PHE A 197 9.35 9.97 -0.47
CA PHE A 197 9.49 9.85 0.98
C PHE A 197 10.53 10.82 1.57
N GLU A 198 11.63 11.05 0.87
CA GLU A 198 12.64 12.06 1.25
C GLU A 198 12.04 13.47 1.28
N ARG A 199 11.28 13.85 0.25
CA ARG A 199 10.64 15.18 0.15
C ARG A 199 9.58 15.42 1.22
N MET A 200 8.86 14.37 1.66
CA MET A 200 7.94 14.45 2.79
C MET A 200 8.63 14.67 4.14
N SER A 201 9.91 14.34 4.24
CA SER A 201 10.66 14.38 5.50
C SER A 201 11.28 15.75 5.81
N GLY A 202 11.07 16.74 4.94
CA GLY A 202 11.69 18.06 5.02
C GLY A 202 13.03 18.09 4.30
N GLY A 203 13.01 18.57 3.05
CA GLY A 203 14.21 19.05 2.35
C GLY A 203 14.70 20.38 2.90
#